data_AF-A0A1X3PBL1-F1
#
_entry.id   AF-A0A1X3PBL1-F1
#
_cell.length_a   1.000
_cell.length_b   1.000
_cell.length_c   1.000
_cell.angle_alpha   90.00
_cell.angle_beta   90.00
_cell.angle_gamma   90.00
#
_symmetry.space_group_name_H-M   'P 1'
#
loop_
_entity.id
_entity.type
_entity.pdbx_description
1 polymer ?
#
loop_
_entity_poly.entity_id
_entity_poly.type
_entity_poly.pdbx_seq_one_letter_code
_entity_poly.pdbx_strand_id
1 'polypeptide(L)'
;MSTPDAPTGSTPFYRQLSPTCGLRVSPIALGTLTFGRGEELTHMGDLDADRAAEMLSRAHEAGINLIDTANLYGRGVAEEVVAAALKKLDHAEDFLITTKARMVIGDGPNDGGASRWHLLREVDRSLARLDRDHIDLFYLHQWDGQTPLEETLETMDTLVRSGKIRYYGVSNYMGWQLQKALRVCEAHGFVKPVAQQILYSAYTRTAEYEQIPAALDAGISTQPWSPLNMGLLTGKWRRGQQPDGPARLKDGTGQEMRVPDWDRLYDVVDALKEVAGRHGATIPQVALAWTLTRPGVHNTAVAARNLDQLEDLLGYAALELTEEDRTTIDRVGRPEIMYPHWHQADMAGERLGAADRDIIGTIGEQVAEQFGARG
;
A
#
# COMPACT_ATOMS: atom_id res chain seq x y z
N MET A 1 2.03 -28.15 16.98
CA MET A 1 1.41 -26.85 17.28
C MET A 1 0.50 -26.54 16.11
N SER A 2 -0.79 -26.33 16.38
CA SER A 2 -1.82 -26.17 15.36
C SER A 2 -1.45 -25.05 14.40
N THR A 3 -1.55 -25.32 13.10
CA THR A 3 -1.70 -24.30 12.07
C THR A 3 -2.79 -23.33 12.51
N PRO A 4 -2.61 -22.00 12.38
CA PRO A 4 -3.73 -21.09 12.58
C PRO A 4 -4.84 -21.54 11.62
N ASP A 5 -6.02 -21.80 12.17
CA ASP A 5 -7.17 -22.25 11.41
C ASP A 5 -7.37 -21.33 10.20
N ALA A 6 -7.51 -21.93 9.01
CA ALA A 6 -8.00 -21.20 7.86
C ALA A 6 -9.32 -20.51 8.27
N PRO A 7 -9.54 -19.22 7.95
CA PRO A 7 -10.76 -18.53 8.37
C PRO A 7 -11.98 -19.28 7.81
N THR A 8 -12.70 -19.98 8.68
CA THR A 8 -13.89 -20.79 8.35
C THR A 8 -15.18 -19.95 8.45
N GLY A 9 -15.11 -18.70 8.01
CA GLY A 9 -16.27 -17.80 7.91
C GLY A 9 -15.96 -16.66 6.94
N SER A 10 -16.98 -16.07 6.33
CA SER A 10 -16.82 -14.89 5.47
C SER A 10 -16.09 -13.80 6.24
N THR A 11 -14.88 -13.43 5.81
CA THR A 11 -14.12 -12.34 6.42
C THR A 11 -14.98 -11.08 6.47
N PRO A 12 -15.19 -10.45 7.65
CA PRO A 12 -16.00 -9.24 7.74
C PRO A 12 -15.41 -8.14 6.83
N PHE A 13 -16.28 -7.34 6.22
CA PHE A 13 -15.85 -6.29 5.28
C PHE A 13 -14.86 -5.33 5.93
N TYR A 14 -15.20 -4.78 7.10
CA TYR A 14 -14.26 -4.02 7.93
C TYR A 14 -13.35 -4.96 8.70
N ARG A 15 -12.03 -4.78 8.54
CA ARG A 15 -10.99 -5.61 9.16
C ARG A 15 -10.23 -4.79 10.18
N GLN A 16 -9.76 -5.44 11.24
CA GLN A 16 -8.80 -4.81 12.15
C GLN A 16 -7.53 -4.47 11.34
N LEU A 17 -7.04 -3.23 11.44
CA LEU A 17 -5.92 -2.76 10.63
C LEU A 17 -4.70 -3.63 10.87
N SER A 18 -4.36 -3.92 12.12
CA SER A 18 -3.27 -4.82 12.51
C SER A 18 -3.58 -5.52 13.84
N PRO A 19 -2.94 -6.68 14.14
CA PRO A 19 -3.06 -7.33 15.45
C PRO A 19 -2.68 -6.44 16.64
N THR A 20 -1.89 -5.40 16.40
CA THR A 20 -1.34 -4.49 17.41
C THR A 20 -2.19 -3.24 17.66
N CYS A 21 -3.30 -3.04 16.95
CA CYS A 21 -4.22 -1.90 17.19
C CYS A 21 -5.70 -2.25 17.02
N GLY A 22 -6.59 -1.48 17.66
CA GLY A 22 -8.05 -1.69 17.58
C GLY A 22 -8.74 -1.00 16.41
N LEU A 23 -8.01 -0.28 15.55
CA LEU A 23 -8.58 0.46 14.42
C LEU A 23 -9.14 -0.52 13.38
N ARG A 24 -10.32 -0.23 12.81
CA ARG A 24 -10.92 -1.04 11.74
C ARG A 24 -11.04 -0.25 10.45
N VAL A 25 -10.64 -0.87 9.34
CA VAL A 25 -10.56 -0.25 8.02
C VAL A 25 -11.28 -1.10 6.98
N SER A 26 -11.79 -0.46 5.93
CA SER A 26 -12.27 -1.14 4.72
C SER A 26 -11.11 -1.85 4.00
N PRO A 27 -11.37 -2.83 3.12
CA PRO A 27 -10.30 -3.53 2.40
C PRO A 27 -9.54 -2.62 1.42
N ILE A 28 -10.14 -1.52 0.99
CA ILE A 28 -9.50 -0.51 0.15
C ILE A 28 -9.55 0.86 0.80
N ALA A 29 -8.51 1.66 0.58
CA ALA A 29 -8.47 3.09 0.88
C ALA A 29 -8.53 3.88 -0.43
N LEU A 30 -9.31 4.96 -0.45
CA LEU A 30 -9.35 5.86 -1.61
C LEU A 30 -8.14 6.81 -1.54
N GLY A 31 -7.17 6.55 -2.39
CA GLY A 31 -5.97 7.36 -2.57
C GLY A 31 -6.24 8.62 -3.35
N THR A 32 -5.72 9.75 -2.88
CA THR A 32 -6.06 11.10 -3.35
C THR A 32 -4.99 11.72 -4.24
N LEU A 33 -4.05 10.93 -4.77
CA LEU A 33 -3.01 11.41 -5.70
C LEU A 33 -3.60 12.14 -6.92
N THR A 34 -4.87 11.84 -7.27
CA THR A 34 -5.61 12.43 -8.38
C THR A 34 -6.42 13.68 -8.00
N PHE A 35 -6.40 14.08 -6.72
CA PHE A 35 -7.21 15.16 -6.16
C PHE A 35 -6.45 16.49 -6.24
N GLY A 36 -7.06 17.44 -6.95
CA GLY A 36 -6.57 18.79 -7.17
C GLY A 36 -5.45 18.91 -8.18
N ARG A 37 -5.24 20.16 -8.62
CA ARG A 37 -4.19 20.52 -9.58
C ARG A 37 -2.89 20.90 -8.87
N GLY A 38 -1.95 19.98 -8.78
CA GLY A 38 -0.58 20.28 -8.38
C GLY A 38 0.32 20.53 -9.59
N GLU A 39 1.20 21.54 -9.55
CA GLU A 39 2.14 21.86 -10.65
C GLU A 39 2.96 20.63 -11.11
N GLU A 40 3.33 19.75 -10.16
CA GLU A 40 4.14 18.55 -10.42
C GLU A 40 3.32 17.27 -10.68
N LEU A 41 2.03 17.25 -10.33
CA LEU A 41 1.19 16.03 -10.34
C LEU A 41 -0.09 16.14 -11.18
N THR A 42 -0.32 17.24 -11.91
CA THR A 42 -1.52 17.45 -12.75
C THR A 42 -1.78 16.29 -13.73
N HIS A 43 -0.73 15.61 -14.19
CA HIS A 43 -0.84 14.45 -15.08
C HIS A 43 -1.42 13.19 -14.39
N MET A 44 -1.37 13.10 -13.06
CA MET A 44 -2.01 12.03 -12.28
C MET A 44 -3.51 12.23 -12.16
N GLY A 45 -3.97 13.48 -12.04
CA GLY A 45 -5.37 13.86 -11.99
C GLY A 45 -5.54 15.34 -11.67
N ASP A 46 -6.77 15.82 -11.82
CA ASP A 46 -7.18 17.20 -11.53
C ASP A 46 -8.65 17.19 -11.09
N LEU A 47 -8.96 16.40 -10.06
CA LEU A 47 -10.29 16.38 -9.46
C LEU A 47 -10.45 17.59 -8.54
N ASP A 48 -11.37 18.49 -8.86
CA ASP A 48 -11.78 19.57 -7.95
C ASP A 48 -12.60 19.03 -6.76
N ALA A 49 -12.95 19.92 -5.83
CA ALA A 49 -13.68 19.55 -4.61
C ALA A 49 -15.08 18.97 -4.88
N ASP A 50 -15.76 19.36 -5.96
CA ASP A 50 -17.08 18.84 -6.29
C ASP A 50 -16.98 17.39 -6.78
N ARG A 51 -16.07 17.13 -7.72
CA ARG A 51 -15.84 15.77 -8.23
C ARG A 51 -15.19 14.88 -7.19
N ALA A 52 -14.34 15.41 -6.32
CA ALA A 52 -13.81 14.69 -5.17
C ALA A 52 -14.93 14.30 -4.20
N ALA A 53 -15.91 15.18 -3.94
CA ALA A 53 -17.06 14.86 -3.10
C ALA A 53 -17.93 13.74 -3.70
N GLU A 54 -18.15 13.74 -5.03
CA GLU A 54 -18.83 12.63 -5.71
C GLU A 54 -18.08 11.30 -5.52
N MET A 55 -16.76 11.30 -5.69
CA MET A 55 -15.92 10.12 -5.50
C MET A 55 -15.97 9.61 -4.05
N LEU A 56 -15.88 10.51 -3.07
CA LEU A 56 -15.96 10.19 -1.65
C LEU A 56 -17.34 9.66 -1.26
N SER A 57 -18.42 10.30 -1.70
CA SER A 57 -19.79 9.83 -1.46
C SER A 57 -19.98 8.40 -1.97
N ARG A 58 -19.55 8.14 -3.21
CA ARG A 58 -19.67 6.81 -3.81
C ARG A 58 -18.80 5.77 -3.12
N ALA A 59 -17.60 6.17 -2.67
CA ALA A 59 -16.72 5.32 -1.87
C ALA A 59 -17.37 4.94 -0.54
N HIS A 60 -17.98 5.91 0.16
CA HIS A 60 -18.71 5.68 1.40
C HIS A 60 -19.90 4.72 1.20
N GLU A 61 -20.68 4.90 0.13
CA GLU A 61 -21.78 3.98 -0.24
C GLU A 61 -21.29 2.55 -0.47
N ALA A 62 -20.04 2.36 -0.92
CA ALA A 62 -19.39 1.06 -1.04
C ALA A 62 -18.80 0.51 0.27
N GLY A 63 -18.98 1.23 1.39
CA GLY A 63 -18.43 0.93 2.70
C GLY A 63 -16.98 1.38 2.91
N ILE A 64 -16.35 2.07 1.96
CA ILE A 64 -14.97 2.56 2.13
C ILE A 64 -14.95 3.62 3.23
N ASN A 65 -14.11 3.42 4.25
CA ASN A 65 -13.99 4.35 5.38
C ASN A 65 -12.60 4.97 5.53
N LEU A 66 -11.69 4.74 4.58
CA LEU A 66 -10.30 5.22 4.66
C LEU A 66 -9.93 6.04 3.43
N ILE A 67 -9.46 7.27 3.66
CA ILE A 67 -8.89 8.17 2.66
C ILE A 67 -7.38 8.20 2.85
N ASP A 68 -6.62 7.99 1.78
CA ASP A 68 -5.14 8.03 1.81
C ASP A 68 -4.59 9.22 1.03
N THR A 69 -4.00 10.20 1.73
CA THR A 69 -3.39 11.40 1.14
C THR A 69 -1.94 11.58 1.59
N ALA A 70 -1.26 12.64 1.17
CA ALA A 70 0.08 13.00 1.64
C ALA A 70 0.35 14.49 1.48
N ASN A 71 1.22 15.05 2.32
CA ASN A 71 1.64 16.45 2.18
C ASN A 71 2.36 16.73 0.85
N LEU A 72 2.96 15.71 0.24
CA LEU A 72 3.62 15.82 -1.07
C LEU A 72 2.62 15.91 -2.23
N TYR A 73 1.39 15.42 -2.08
CA TYR A 73 0.43 15.35 -3.18
C TYR A 73 -0.04 16.76 -3.55
N GLY A 74 0.48 17.25 -4.68
CA GLY A 74 0.33 18.62 -5.11
C GLY A 74 0.90 19.62 -4.10
N ARG A 75 1.93 19.22 -3.33
CA ARG A 75 2.50 20.01 -2.22
C ARG A 75 1.43 20.48 -1.20
N GLY A 76 0.43 19.64 -0.94
CA GLY A 76 -0.63 19.88 0.04
C GLY A 76 -2.01 20.13 -0.59
N VAL A 77 -2.08 20.41 -1.89
CA VAL A 77 -3.35 20.66 -2.59
C VAL A 77 -4.34 19.50 -2.43
N ALA A 78 -3.87 18.25 -2.46
CA ALA A 78 -4.78 17.11 -2.28
C ALA A 78 -5.43 17.09 -0.88
N GLU A 79 -4.71 17.51 0.17
CA GLU A 79 -5.26 17.64 1.53
C GLU A 79 -6.35 18.73 1.59
N GLU A 80 -6.14 19.86 0.92
CA GLU A 80 -7.12 20.95 0.84
C GLU A 80 -8.38 20.53 0.07
N VAL A 81 -8.22 19.79 -1.03
CA VAL A 81 -9.35 19.25 -1.81
C VAL A 81 -10.13 18.23 -1.00
N VAL A 82 -9.46 17.35 -0.24
CA VAL A 82 -10.13 16.41 0.67
C VAL A 82 -10.98 17.16 1.71
N ALA A 83 -10.42 18.19 2.36
CA ALA A 83 -11.16 18.99 3.33
C ALA A 83 -12.39 19.66 2.71
N ALA A 84 -12.22 20.27 1.54
CA ALA A 84 -13.29 20.94 0.82
C ALA A 84 -14.39 19.97 0.35
N ALA A 85 -14.01 18.75 -0.04
CA ALA A 85 -14.93 17.69 -0.45
C ALA A 85 -15.71 17.14 0.75
N LEU A 86 -15.05 16.86 1.88
CA LEU A 86 -15.69 16.35 3.10
C LEU A 86 -16.75 17.32 3.64
N LYS A 87 -16.53 18.63 3.56
CA LYS A 87 -17.53 19.66 3.95
C LYS A 87 -18.84 19.60 3.16
N LYS A 88 -18.87 18.88 2.05
CA LYS A 88 -20.06 18.69 1.20
C LYS A 88 -20.82 17.40 1.54
N LEU A 89 -20.33 16.56 2.46
CA LEU A 89 -20.89 15.26 2.78
C LEU A 89 -21.46 15.24 4.21
N ASP A 90 -22.65 14.67 4.37
CA ASP A 90 -23.28 14.49 5.69
C ASP A 90 -22.58 13.42 6.56
N HIS A 91 -21.79 12.54 5.94
CA HIS A 91 -21.09 11.41 6.56
C HIS A 91 -19.56 11.63 6.62
N ALA A 92 -19.11 12.89 6.63
CA ALA A 92 -17.70 13.23 6.64
C ALA A 92 -16.93 12.60 7.84
N GLU A 93 -17.59 12.50 8.99
CA GLU A 93 -17.01 11.94 10.23
C GLU A 93 -16.79 10.43 10.18
N ASP A 94 -17.42 9.72 9.23
CA ASP A 94 -17.23 8.28 9.06
C ASP A 94 -15.90 7.93 8.37
N PHE A 95 -15.22 8.94 7.80
CA PHE A 95 -13.92 8.77 7.16
C PHE A 95 -12.77 8.88 8.16
N LEU A 96 -11.96 7.83 8.17
CA LEU A 96 -10.59 7.85 8.64
C LEU A 96 -9.69 8.48 7.58
N ILE A 97 -8.72 9.29 7.99
CA ILE A 97 -7.76 9.93 7.10
C ILE A 97 -6.34 9.51 7.45
N THR A 98 -5.61 9.07 6.42
CA THR A 98 -4.17 8.92 6.48
C THR A 98 -3.49 10.08 5.77
N THR A 99 -2.36 10.53 6.32
CA THR A 99 -1.42 11.40 5.59
C THR A 99 0.02 11.00 5.92
N LYS A 100 0.97 11.64 5.27
CA LYS A 100 2.38 11.25 5.30
C LYS A 100 3.26 12.50 5.24
N ALA A 101 4.40 12.46 5.93
CA ALA A 101 5.48 13.42 5.72
C ALA A 101 6.84 12.72 5.76
N ARG A 102 7.84 13.36 5.13
CA ARG A 102 9.30 13.11 5.14
C ARG A 102 9.92 13.63 3.85
N MET A 103 9.22 13.51 2.72
CA MET A 103 9.74 13.95 1.42
C MET A 103 10.04 15.45 1.43
N VAL A 104 10.90 15.90 0.51
CA VAL A 104 11.21 17.33 0.37
C VAL A 104 9.99 18.02 -0.24
N ILE A 105 9.43 19.02 0.45
CA ILE A 105 8.22 19.75 0.02
C ILE A 105 8.47 21.24 -0.24
N GLY A 106 9.70 21.71 -0.09
CA GLY A 106 10.09 23.11 -0.24
C GLY A 106 11.60 23.25 -0.44
N ASP A 107 12.06 24.48 -0.66
CA ASP A 107 13.45 24.76 -1.03
C ASP A 107 14.40 24.92 0.18
N GLY A 108 13.85 24.96 1.39
CA GLY A 108 14.62 25.15 2.62
C GLY A 108 15.37 23.88 3.05
N PRO A 109 16.47 24.03 3.81
CA PRO A 109 17.31 22.90 4.24
C PRO A 109 16.58 21.92 5.18
N ASN A 110 15.48 22.35 5.79
CA ASN A 110 14.66 21.56 6.72
C ASN A 110 13.26 21.25 6.16
N ASP A 111 13.08 21.38 4.84
CA ASP A 111 11.81 21.10 4.16
C ASP A 111 11.66 19.64 3.73
N GLY A 112 12.49 18.74 4.27
CA GLY A 112 12.34 17.29 4.22
C GLY A 112 13.05 16.60 5.38
N GLY A 113 13.03 15.26 5.38
CA GLY A 113 13.63 14.40 6.41
C GLY A 113 12.63 13.99 7.50
N ALA A 114 13.11 13.20 8.45
CA ALA A 114 12.33 12.72 9.59
C ALA A 114 12.72 13.41 10.91
N SER A 115 13.35 14.58 10.84
CA SER A 115 13.71 15.37 12.02
C SER A 115 12.48 15.81 12.79
N ARG A 116 12.64 16.02 14.10
CA ARG A 116 11.57 16.54 14.97
C ARG A 116 11.00 17.86 14.44
N TRP A 117 11.89 18.73 13.95
CA TRP A 117 11.51 20.02 13.36
C TRP A 117 10.58 19.84 12.16
N HIS A 118 10.95 18.99 11.20
CA HIS A 118 10.18 18.79 9.99
C HIS A 118 8.84 18.11 10.29
N LEU A 119 8.86 17.01 11.05
CA LEU A 119 7.65 16.22 11.33
C LEU A 119 6.60 16.99 12.12
N LEU A 120 6.99 17.70 13.19
CA LEU A 120 6.03 18.50 13.97
C LEU A 120 5.37 19.59 13.11
N ARG A 121 6.18 20.28 12.30
CA ARG A 121 5.69 21.34 11.40
C ARG A 121 4.77 20.80 10.32
N GLU A 122 5.09 19.67 9.71
CA GLU A 122 4.27 19.09 8.65
C GLU A 122 2.97 18.47 9.17
N VAL A 123 2.95 17.90 10.39
CA VAL A 123 1.69 17.49 11.01
C VAL A 123 0.77 18.69 11.24
N ASP A 124 1.28 19.80 11.78
CA ASP A 124 0.47 21.01 11.99
C ASP A 124 -0.08 21.58 10.68
N ARG A 125 0.74 21.56 9.62
CA ARG A 125 0.31 22.00 8.28
C ARG A 125 -0.73 21.07 7.67
N SER A 126 -0.56 19.76 7.78
CA SER A 126 -1.53 18.79 7.28
C SER A 126 -2.86 18.89 8.02
N LEU A 127 -2.86 19.05 9.36
CA LEU A 127 -4.08 19.27 10.14
C LEU A 127 -4.82 20.54 9.69
N ALA A 128 -4.08 21.64 9.47
CA ALA A 128 -4.65 22.89 8.97
C ALA A 128 -5.26 22.74 7.56
N ARG A 129 -4.58 22.06 6.64
CA ARG A 129 -5.09 21.83 5.27
C ARG A 129 -6.28 20.89 5.24
N LEU A 130 -6.26 19.84 6.05
CA LEU A 130 -7.35 18.88 6.20
C LEU A 130 -8.56 19.44 6.97
N ASP A 131 -8.38 20.58 7.66
CA ASP A 131 -9.37 21.17 8.57
C ASP A 131 -9.85 20.16 9.63
N ARG A 132 -8.90 19.44 10.25
CA ARG A 132 -9.15 18.46 11.32
C ARG A 132 -8.29 18.73 12.55
N ASP A 133 -8.78 18.27 13.69
CA ASP A 133 -8.07 18.33 14.98
C ASP A 133 -7.08 17.17 15.16
N HIS A 134 -7.24 16.09 14.40
CA HIS A 134 -6.33 14.94 14.40
C HIS A 134 -6.23 14.25 13.03
N ILE A 135 -5.17 13.45 12.89
CA ILE A 135 -4.98 12.47 11.81
C ILE A 135 -5.17 11.06 12.38
N ASP A 136 -5.94 10.21 11.71
CA ASP A 136 -6.22 8.85 12.18
C ASP A 136 -4.97 7.95 12.07
N LEU A 137 -4.27 8.01 10.93
CA LEU A 137 -3.05 7.24 10.70
C LEU A 137 -2.00 8.07 9.96
N PHE A 138 -0.88 8.36 10.61
CA PHE A 138 0.20 9.11 9.99
C PHE A 138 1.35 8.20 9.54
N TYR A 139 1.82 8.32 8.31
CA TYR A 139 2.97 7.57 7.82
C TYR A 139 4.26 8.39 7.80
N LEU A 140 5.32 7.83 8.35
CA LEU A 140 6.69 8.23 8.00
C LEU A 140 6.95 7.78 6.55
N HIS A 141 6.91 8.73 5.60
CA HIS A 141 6.73 8.43 4.17
C HIS A 141 7.89 7.64 3.53
N GLN A 142 9.10 7.72 4.09
CA GLN A 142 10.29 6.99 3.62
C GLN A 142 11.33 6.93 4.74
N TRP A 143 12.18 5.90 4.76
CA TRP A 143 13.34 5.82 5.67
C TRP A 143 14.22 7.07 5.59
N ASP A 144 14.60 7.67 6.71
CA ASP A 144 15.62 8.72 6.80
C ASP A 144 16.86 8.18 7.51
N GLY A 145 17.97 8.07 6.78
CA GLY A 145 19.23 7.57 7.32
C GLY A 145 20.13 8.64 7.94
N GLN A 146 19.68 9.89 8.03
CA GLN A 146 20.45 11.00 8.59
C GLN A 146 19.96 11.40 9.98
N THR A 147 18.65 11.43 10.20
CA THR A 147 18.08 11.72 11.51
C THR A 147 18.29 10.53 12.48
N PRO A 148 18.79 10.75 13.71
CA PRO A 148 18.81 9.71 14.73
C PRO A 148 17.42 9.10 14.93
N LEU A 149 17.35 7.77 15.01
CA LEU A 149 16.08 7.07 15.01
C LEU A 149 15.30 7.33 16.32
N GLU A 150 16.02 7.52 17.42
CA GLU A 150 15.47 7.92 18.72
C GLU A 150 14.74 9.27 18.62
N GLU A 151 15.30 10.25 17.92
CA GLU A 151 14.64 11.55 17.70
C GLU A 151 13.37 11.39 16.88
N THR A 152 13.43 10.62 15.79
CA THR A 152 12.27 10.38 14.92
C THR A 152 11.14 9.71 15.71
N LEU A 153 11.46 8.64 16.43
CA LEU A 153 10.46 7.82 17.12
C LEU A 153 9.92 8.47 18.40
N GLU A 154 10.74 9.23 19.14
CA GLU A 154 10.25 10.07 20.24
C GLU A 154 9.29 11.14 19.72
N THR A 155 9.56 11.70 18.54
CA THR A 155 8.64 12.67 17.90
C THR A 155 7.30 12.01 17.57
N MET A 156 7.32 10.79 17.02
CA MET A 156 6.09 10.03 16.76
C MET A 156 5.32 9.70 18.04
N ASP A 157 6.02 9.28 19.09
CA ASP A 157 5.43 9.03 20.42
C ASP A 157 4.77 10.30 20.99
N THR A 158 5.47 11.44 20.90
CA THR A 158 4.93 12.75 21.32
C THR A 158 3.67 13.12 20.55
N LEU A 159 3.68 12.94 19.22
CA LEU A 159 2.53 13.23 18.37
C LEU A 159 1.32 12.36 18.73
N VAL A 160 1.52 11.06 18.95
CA VAL A 160 0.45 10.14 19.39
C VAL A 160 -0.08 10.56 20.76
N ARG A 161 0.80 10.78 21.75
CA ARG A 161 0.39 11.16 23.11
C ARG A 161 -0.29 12.52 23.18
N SER A 162 0.06 13.45 22.29
CA SER A 162 -0.60 14.75 22.19
C SER A 162 -2.01 14.68 21.61
N GLY A 163 -2.37 13.55 20.97
CA GLY A 163 -3.64 13.41 20.27
C GLY A 163 -3.68 14.11 18.90
N LYS A 164 -2.58 14.64 18.37
CA LYS A 164 -2.54 15.16 16.99
C LYS A 164 -2.61 14.05 15.94
N ILE A 165 -2.11 12.86 16.29
CA ILE A 165 -2.28 11.64 15.49
C ILE A 165 -2.82 10.51 16.39
N ARG A 166 -3.64 9.59 15.87
CA ARG A 166 -4.16 8.45 16.65
C ARG A 166 -3.24 7.24 16.56
N TYR A 167 -2.80 6.94 15.35
CA TYR A 167 -1.85 5.87 15.03
C TYR A 167 -0.78 6.37 14.08
N TYR A 168 0.31 5.63 13.97
CA TYR A 168 1.30 5.88 12.93
C TYR A 168 1.80 4.58 12.30
N GLY A 169 2.31 4.72 11.08
CA GLY A 169 2.95 3.67 10.31
C GLY A 169 4.25 4.14 9.67
N VAL A 170 4.91 3.23 8.99
CA VAL A 170 6.10 3.53 8.16
C VAL A 170 5.80 3.24 6.70
N SER A 171 6.46 3.92 5.78
CA SER A 171 6.32 3.64 4.36
C SER A 171 7.69 3.43 3.74
N ASN A 172 7.81 2.43 2.86
CA ASN A 172 9.03 2.15 2.10
C ASN A 172 10.28 1.89 2.96
N TYR A 173 10.11 1.16 4.07
CA TYR A 173 11.22 0.69 4.91
C TYR A 173 11.68 -0.70 4.42
N MET A 174 12.96 -1.00 4.53
CA MET A 174 13.48 -2.37 4.42
C MET A 174 13.12 -3.18 5.68
N GLY A 175 13.12 -4.51 5.59
CA GLY A 175 12.84 -5.39 6.74
C GLY A 175 13.71 -5.08 7.97
N TRP A 176 15.03 -4.96 7.78
CA TRP A 176 15.95 -4.61 8.88
C TRP A 176 15.73 -3.21 9.46
N GLN A 177 15.25 -2.25 8.66
CA GLN A 177 14.95 -0.89 9.11
C GLN A 177 13.70 -0.85 9.98
N LEU A 178 12.65 -1.58 9.56
CA LEU A 178 11.43 -1.76 10.35
C LEU A 178 11.77 -2.41 11.70
N GLN A 179 12.51 -3.52 11.67
CA GLN A 179 12.93 -4.22 12.88
C GLN A 179 13.79 -3.33 13.80
N LYS A 180 14.73 -2.55 13.24
CA LYS A 180 15.51 -1.57 14.01
C LYS A 180 14.61 -0.52 14.68
N ALA A 181 13.64 0.03 13.97
CA ALA A 181 12.69 1.00 14.54
C ALA A 181 11.85 0.41 15.68
N LEU A 182 11.38 -0.83 15.52
CA LEU A 182 10.63 -1.53 16.56
C LEU A 182 11.45 -1.78 17.82
N ARG A 183 12.74 -2.11 17.67
CA ARG A 183 13.67 -2.30 18.81
C ARG A 183 13.95 -1.00 19.54
N VAL A 184 14.11 0.12 18.83
CA VAL A 184 14.26 1.43 19.48
C VAL A 184 12.99 1.81 20.23
N CYS A 185 11.81 1.58 19.65
CA CYS A 185 10.55 1.83 20.37
C CYS A 185 10.45 0.98 21.65
N GLU A 186 10.79 -0.31 21.56
CA GLU A 186 10.79 -1.23 22.71
C GLU A 186 11.76 -0.79 23.80
N ALA A 187 12.99 -0.43 23.44
CA ALA A 187 14.02 -0.03 24.40
C ALA A 187 13.69 1.26 25.16
N HIS A 188 12.96 2.18 24.52
CA HIS A 188 12.61 3.48 25.10
C HIS A 188 11.16 3.59 25.57
N GLY A 189 10.34 2.56 25.37
CA GLY A 189 8.91 2.58 25.69
C GLY A 189 8.08 3.52 24.81
N PHE A 190 8.55 3.83 23.60
CA PHE A 190 7.80 4.61 22.63
C PHE A 190 6.66 3.79 22.04
N VAL A 191 5.58 4.47 21.64
CA VAL A 191 4.53 3.87 20.80
C VAL A 191 5.17 3.27 19.54
N LYS A 192 4.75 2.07 19.13
CA LYS A 192 5.25 1.37 17.93
C LYS A 192 4.39 1.68 16.69
N PRO A 193 4.94 1.60 15.47
CA PRO A 193 4.12 1.72 14.26
C PRO A 193 3.18 0.51 14.14
N VAL A 194 1.97 0.72 13.62
CA VAL A 194 0.92 -0.32 13.50
C VAL A 194 0.74 -0.83 12.07
N ALA A 195 1.24 -0.10 11.09
CA ALA A 195 1.16 -0.44 9.67
C ALA A 195 2.45 -0.09 8.93
N GLN A 196 2.74 -0.84 7.86
CA GLN A 196 3.67 -0.45 6.82
C GLN A 196 2.92 -0.18 5.51
N GLN A 197 3.37 0.79 4.72
CA GLN A 197 2.84 1.08 3.40
C GLN A 197 3.94 0.89 2.33
N ILE A 198 3.71 0.02 1.34
CA ILE A 198 4.75 -0.47 0.43
C ILE A 198 4.26 -0.65 -1.02
N LEU A 199 5.15 -0.59 -2.01
CA LEU A 199 4.80 -0.95 -3.38
C LEU A 199 4.61 -2.46 -3.46
N TYR A 200 3.42 -2.91 -3.83
CA TYR A 200 3.16 -4.32 -4.02
C TYR A 200 2.01 -4.56 -5.01
N SER A 201 2.23 -5.47 -5.94
CA SER A 201 1.27 -5.86 -6.99
C SER A 201 1.61 -7.25 -7.51
N ALA A 202 0.76 -7.82 -8.38
CA ALA A 202 1.04 -9.11 -9.03
C ALA A 202 2.38 -9.12 -9.82
N TYR A 203 2.87 -7.96 -10.26
CA TYR A 203 4.16 -7.83 -10.96
C TYR A 203 5.32 -7.49 -10.01
N THR A 204 5.10 -6.53 -9.10
CA THR A 204 6.14 -6.03 -8.18
C THR A 204 6.00 -6.74 -6.84
N ARG A 205 6.71 -7.87 -6.71
CA ARG A 205 6.59 -8.80 -5.58
C ARG A 205 7.83 -8.91 -4.70
N THR A 206 8.85 -8.08 -4.90
CA THR A 206 10.11 -8.12 -4.12
C THR A 206 9.92 -7.81 -2.63
N ALA A 207 8.82 -7.15 -2.26
CA ALA A 207 8.42 -6.96 -0.86
C ALA A 207 8.23 -8.28 -0.10
N GLU A 208 7.92 -9.37 -0.81
CA GLU A 208 7.77 -10.70 -0.23
C GLU A 208 9.07 -11.17 0.44
N TYR A 209 10.25 -10.77 -0.05
CA TYR A 209 11.51 -11.25 0.55
C TYR A 209 11.70 -10.88 2.02
N GLU A 210 11.36 -9.65 2.40
CA GLU A 210 11.77 -9.12 3.70
C GLU A 210 10.74 -8.15 4.30
N GLN A 211 10.07 -7.32 3.50
CA GLN A 211 9.15 -6.31 4.03
C GLN A 211 7.90 -6.94 4.62
N ILE A 212 7.24 -7.84 3.89
CA ILE A 212 6.03 -8.52 4.36
C ILE A 212 6.34 -9.47 5.53
N PRO A 213 7.36 -10.36 5.47
CA PRO A 213 7.70 -11.23 6.59
C PRO A 213 8.05 -10.45 7.86
N ALA A 214 8.83 -9.36 7.74
CA ALA A 214 9.18 -8.53 8.89
C ALA A 214 7.96 -7.87 9.55
N ALA A 215 6.95 -7.47 8.76
CA ALA A 215 5.72 -6.91 9.30
C ALA A 215 4.84 -7.99 9.95
N LEU A 216 4.72 -9.17 9.32
CA LEU A 216 3.99 -10.31 9.88
C LEU A 216 4.55 -10.72 11.25
N ASP A 217 5.88 -10.89 11.34
CA ASP A 217 6.58 -11.21 12.59
C ASP A 217 6.30 -10.17 13.69
N ALA A 218 6.25 -8.88 13.31
CA ALA A 218 5.99 -7.78 14.22
C ALA A 218 4.51 -7.56 14.57
N GLY A 219 3.56 -8.30 13.96
CA GLY A 219 2.13 -8.02 14.10
C GLY A 219 1.71 -6.68 13.51
N ILE A 220 2.39 -6.26 12.45
CA ILE A 220 2.16 -5.03 11.69
C ILE A 220 1.48 -5.40 10.38
N SER A 221 0.53 -4.58 9.96
CA SER A 221 -0.17 -4.80 8.70
C SER A 221 0.55 -4.18 7.52
N THR A 222 0.41 -4.79 6.36
CA THR A 222 0.91 -4.26 5.10
C THR A 222 -0.24 -3.62 4.33
N GLN A 223 -0.08 -2.33 4.01
CA GLN A 223 -0.96 -1.62 3.09
C GLN A 223 -0.23 -1.39 1.77
N PRO A 224 -0.48 -2.21 0.74
CA PRO A 224 0.05 -1.96 -0.59
C PRO A 224 -0.40 -0.61 -1.12
N TRP A 225 0.49 0.09 -1.80
CA TRP A 225 0.14 1.15 -2.74
C TRP A 225 0.42 0.69 -4.16
N SER A 226 -0.35 1.26 -5.09
CA SER A 226 -0.30 0.90 -6.52
C SER A 226 -0.45 -0.60 -6.81
N PRO A 227 -1.55 -1.25 -6.36
CA PRO A 227 -1.82 -2.65 -6.69
C PRO A 227 -1.94 -2.91 -8.21
N LEU A 228 -2.21 -1.87 -9.00
CA LEU A 228 -2.20 -1.92 -10.47
C LEU A 228 -0.84 -1.59 -11.10
N ASN A 229 0.23 -1.54 -10.28
CA ASN A 229 1.59 -1.18 -10.66
C ASN A 229 1.65 0.11 -11.50
N MET A 230 1.15 1.21 -10.94
CA MET A 230 1.00 2.48 -11.68
C MET A 230 0.21 2.31 -12.99
N GLY A 231 -0.78 1.42 -13.04
CA GLY A 231 -1.69 1.25 -14.19
C GLY A 231 -1.13 0.40 -15.32
N LEU A 232 0.06 -0.17 -15.14
CA LEU A 232 0.59 -1.19 -16.04
C LEU A 232 -0.32 -2.44 -16.05
N LEU A 233 -0.95 -2.74 -14.91
CA LEU A 233 -1.90 -3.86 -14.77
C LEU A 233 -3.35 -3.44 -15.03
N THR A 234 -3.59 -2.60 -16.04
CA THR A 234 -4.96 -2.23 -16.48
C THR A 234 -5.46 -3.06 -17.67
N GLY A 235 -4.59 -3.89 -18.25
CA GLY A 235 -4.86 -4.59 -19.51
C GLY A 235 -4.69 -3.75 -20.78
N LYS A 236 -4.30 -2.48 -20.64
CA LYS A 236 -3.96 -1.61 -21.78
C LYS A 236 -2.56 -1.88 -22.33
N TRP A 237 -1.67 -2.40 -21.48
CA TRP A 237 -0.29 -2.76 -21.82
C TRP A 237 -0.24 -4.24 -22.17
N ARG A 238 0.08 -4.55 -23.43
CA ARG A 238 0.13 -5.93 -23.93
C ARG A 238 1.27 -6.12 -24.93
N ARG A 239 1.60 -7.38 -25.17
CA ARG A 239 2.56 -7.77 -26.20
C ARG A 239 2.10 -7.25 -27.57
N GLY A 240 2.92 -6.40 -28.19
CA GLY A 240 2.60 -5.78 -29.49
C GLY A 240 1.53 -4.68 -29.45
N GLN A 241 1.03 -4.28 -28.27
CA GLN A 241 0.04 -3.21 -28.12
C GLN A 241 0.37 -2.34 -26.90
N GLN A 242 0.76 -1.11 -27.15
CA GLN A 242 0.89 -0.08 -26.13
C GLN A 242 -0.28 0.90 -26.24
N PRO A 243 -0.77 1.46 -25.12
CA PRO A 243 -1.87 2.41 -25.17
C PRO A 243 -1.50 3.65 -25.98
N ASP A 244 -2.43 4.11 -26.81
CA ASP A 244 -2.32 5.42 -27.45
C ASP A 244 -2.41 6.51 -26.39
N GLY A 245 -1.34 7.29 -26.30
CA GLY A 245 -1.27 8.44 -25.43
C GLY A 245 -0.74 8.13 -24.02
N PRO A 246 -0.35 9.20 -23.30
CA PRO A 246 0.81 9.12 -22.44
C PRO A 246 0.43 9.27 -20.95
N ALA A 247 -0.76 8.81 -20.56
CA ALA A 247 -1.43 9.21 -19.33
C ALA A 247 -0.64 8.99 -18.02
N ARG A 248 0.42 8.16 -18.03
CA ARG A 248 1.41 8.05 -16.93
C ARG A 248 2.88 8.14 -17.37
N LEU A 249 3.12 8.28 -18.67
CA LEU A 249 4.46 8.33 -19.26
C LEU A 249 4.91 9.74 -19.66
N LYS A 250 4.00 10.74 -19.72
CA LYS A 250 4.30 11.92 -20.54
C LYS A 250 5.37 12.87 -19.98
N ASP A 251 5.41 13.17 -18.69
CA ASP A 251 6.08 14.41 -18.26
C ASP A 251 7.04 14.25 -17.07
N GLY A 252 7.70 13.09 -16.96
CA GLY A 252 8.82 12.83 -16.04
C GLY A 252 9.83 11.88 -16.66
N THR A 253 10.99 11.66 -16.02
CA THR A 253 12.07 10.76 -16.52
C THR A 253 11.65 9.28 -16.67
N GLY A 254 10.39 8.92 -16.41
CA GLY A 254 9.94 7.52 -16.33
C GLY A 254 10.54 6.75 -15.15
N GLN A 255 11.29 7.41 -14.26
CA GLN A 255 12.08 6.77 -13.19
C GLN A 255 11.23 6.06 -12.11
N GLU A 256 9.95 6.42 -11.97
CA GLU A 256 9.02 5.79 -11.02
C GLU A 256 8.48 4.45 -11.54
N MET A 257 8.29 4.30 -12.85
CA MET A 257 7.91 3.02 -13.47
C MET A 257 9.15 2.19 -13.76
N ARG A 258 9.65 1.50 -12.73
CA ARG A 258 10.76 0.56 -12.85
C ARG A 258 10.23 -0.78 -13.36
N VAL A 259 10.22 -0.96 -14.68
CA VAL A 259 9.89 -2.23 -15.36
C VAL A 259 11.20 -2.86 -15.86
N PRO A 260 11.91 -3.64 -15.02
CA PRO A 260 13.15 -4.30 -15.45
C PRO A 260 12.91 -5.38 -16.50
N ASP A 261 11.72 -5.98 -16.49
CA ASP A 261 11.34 -7.09 -17.37
C ASP A 261 9.93 -6.86 -17.93
N TRP A 262 9.87 -6.47 -19.20
CA TRP A 262 8.60 -6.22 -19.91
C TRP A 262 7.90 -7.51 -20.33
N ASP A 263 8.64 -8.58 -20.62
CA ASP A 263 8.05 -9.85 -21.01
C ASP A 263 7.29 -10.47 -19.83
N ARG A 264 7.91 -10.47 -18.65
CA ARG A 264 7.23 -10.89 -17.41
C ARG A 264 6.03 -10.00 -17.08
N LEU A 265 6.10 -8.69 -17.35
CA LEU A 265 4.95 -7.81 -17.17
C LEU A 265 3.78 -8.25 -18.06
N TYR A 266 4.04 -8.53 -19.34
CA TYR A 266 2.99 -8.99 -20.25
C TYR A 266 2.44 -10.35 -19.85
N ASP A 267 3.27 -11.28 -19.40
CA ASP A 267 2.82 -12.58 -18.92
C ASP A 267 1.92 -12.45 -17.69
N VAL A 268 2.23 -11.52 -16.77
CA VAL A 268 1.33 -11.15 -15.65
C VAL A 268 0.02 -10.56 -16.15
N VAL A 269 0.03 -9.65 -17.13
CA VAL A 269 -1.21 -9.09 -17.71
C VAL A 269 -2.06 -10.17 -18.36
N ASP A 270 -1.45 -11.14 -19.06
CA ASP A 270 -2.16 -12.22 -19.72
C ASP A 270 -2.76 -13.21 -18.71
N ALA A 271 -2.04 -13.55 -17.63
CA ALA A 271 -2.58 -14.35 -16.54
C ALA A 271 -3.75 -13.66 -15.84
N LEU A 272 -3.64 -12.36 -15.55
CA LEU A 272 -4.76 -11.58 -15.00
C LEU A 272 -5.96 -11.54 -15.95
N LYS A 273 -5.73 -11.44 -17.27
CA LYS A 273 -6.80 -11.48 -18.27
C LYS A 273 -7.50 -12.83 -18.29
N GLU A 274 -6.74 -13.92 -18.22
CA GLU A 274 -7.28 -15.27 -18.19
C GLU A 274 -8.22 -15.44 -17.00
N VAL A 275 -7.74 -15.11 -15.79
CA VAL A 275 -8.54 -15.18 -14.56
C VAL A 275 -9.75 -14.25 -14.64
N ALA A 276 -9.59 -13.02 -15.15
CA ALA A 276 -10.70 -12.10 -15.37
C ALA A 276 -11.79 -12.70 -16.28
N GLY A 277 -11.39 -13.43 -17.32
CA GLY A 277 -12.31 -14.15 -18.21
C GLY A 277 -13.12 -15.25 -17.51
N ARG A 278 -12.53 -15.96 -16.54
CA ARG A 278 -13.22 -17.00 -15.76
C ARG A 278 -14.34 -16.42 -14.87
N HIS A 279 -14.12 -15.22 -14.36
CA HIS A 279 -15.04 -14.54 -13.43
C HIS A 279 -15.96 -13.51 -14.09
N GLY A 280 -15.82 -13.26 -15.40
CA GLY A 280 -16.54 -12.17 -16.09
C GLY A 280 -16.16 -10.79 -15.55
N ALA A 281 -14.93 -10.65 -15.04
CA ALA A 281 -14.43 -9.48 -14.34
C ALA A 281 -13.46 -8.67 -15.22
N THR A 282 -12.98 -7.53 -14.70
CA THR A 282 -11.90 -6.77 -15.33
C THR A 282 -10.54 -7.11 -14.71
N ILE A 283 -9.46 -6.86 -15.47
CA ILE A 283 -8.08 -7.06 -14.98
C ILE A 283 -7.82 -6.25 -13.69
N PRO A 284 -8.22 -4.96 -13.58
CA PRO A 284 -8.11 -4.21 -12.33
C PRO A 284 -8.81 -4.87 -11.14
N GLN A 285 -10.03 -5.38 -11.32
CA GLN A 285 -10.77 -6.07 -10.26
C GLN A 285 -10.03 -7.31 -9.76
N VAL A 286 -9.55 -8.15 -10.68
CA VAL A 286 -8.78 -9.37 -10.33
C VAL A 286 -7.46 -9.02 -9.65
N ALA A 287 -6.72 -8.04 -10.15
CA ALA A 287 -5.44 -7.61 -9.56
C ALA A 287 -5.64 -7.07 -8.12
N LEU A 288 -6.72 -6.34 -7.89
CA LEU A 288 -7.09 -5.83 -6.58
C LEU A 288 -7.51 -6.97 -5.63
N ALA A 289 -8.39 -7.86 -6.09
CA ALA A 289 -8.83 -9.04 -5.33
C ALA A 289 -7.63 -9.93 -4.94
N TRP A 290 -6.72 -10.21 -5.89
CA TRP A 290 -5.49 -10.97 -5.64
C TRP A 290 -4.61 -10.31 -4.59
N THR A 291 -4.46 -8.98 -4.65
CA THR A 291 -3.65 -8.24 -3.66
C THR A 291 -4.22 -8.40 -2.25
N LEU A 292 -5.55 -8.42 -2.12
CA LEU A 292 -6.25 -8.55 -0.84
C LEU A 292 -6.29 -9.99 -0.29
N THR A 293 -5.86 -10.99 -1.07
CA THR A 293 -5.65 -12.35 -0.55
C THR A 293 -4.25 -12.57 0.01
N ARG A 294 -3.36 -11.57 -0.09
CA ARG A 294 -1.95 -11.75 0.30
C ARG A 294 -1.77 -11.67 1.82
N PRO A 295 -0.89 -12.49 2.40
CA PRO A 295 -0.61 -12.48 3.84
C PRO A 295 -0.27 -11.09 4.37
N GLY A 296 -0.90 -10.72 5.49
CA GLY A 296 -0.67 -9.43 6.16
C GLY A 296 -1.28 -8.22 5.44
N VAL A 297 -1.92 -8.41 4.28
CA VAL A 297 -2.60 -7.33 3.55
C VAL A 297 -4.05 -7.20 4.02
N HIS A 298 -4.29 -6.25 4.93
CA HIS A 298 -5.63 -5.97 5.46
C HIS A 298 -6.35 -4.85 4.71
N ASN A 299 -5.60 -3.94 4.08
CA ASN A 299 -6.07 -2.81 3.29
C ASN A 299 -5.11 -2.56 2.12
N THR A 300 -5.57 -1.91 1.04
CA THR A 300 -4.70 -1.41 -0.04
C THR A 300 -5.18 -0.04 -0.54
N ALA A 301 -4.25 0.84 -0.89
CA ALA A 301 -4.56 2.16 -1.44
C ALA A 301 -4.77 2.08 -2.96
N VAL A 302 -5.94 2.55 -3.43
CA VAL A 302 -6.30 2.63 -4.84
C VAL A 302 -6.66 4.05 -5.23
N ALA A 303 -6.30 4.47 -6.44
CA ALA A 303 -6.65 5.79 -6.94
C ALA A 303 -7.41 5.67 -8.27
N ALA A 304 -8.41 6.52 -8.44
CA ALA A 304 -9.22 6.63 -9.64
C ALA A 304 -9.31 8.10 -10.06
N ARG A 305 -9.40 8.35 -11.37
CA ARG A 305 -9.48 9.71 -11.95
C ARG A 305 -10.92 10.17 -12.22
N ASN A 306 -11.87 9.26 -12.14
CA ASN A 306 -13.29 9.49 -12.39
C ASN A 306 -14.12 8.36 -11.76
N LEU A 307 -15.44 8.56 -11.70
CA LEU A 307 -16.38 7.59 -11.15
C LEU A 307 -16.32 6.25 -11.89
N ASP A 308 -16.25 6.23 -13.22
CA ASP A 308 -16.18 4.97 -13.98
C ASP A 308 -15.00 4.07 -13.55
N GLN A 309 -13.83 4.66 -13.29
CA GLN A 309 -12.67 3.90 -12.77
C GLN A 309 -12.90 3.45 -11.32
N LEU A 310 -13.57 4.25 -10.50
CA LEU A 310 -13.93 3.85 -9.15
C LEU A 310 -14.92 2.68 -9.17
N GLU A 311 -15.99 2.76 -9.96
CA GLU A 311 -16.97 1.67 -10.14
C GLU A 311 -16.31 0.39 -10.62
N ASP A 312 -15.42 0.47 -11.62
CA ASP A 312 -14.67 -0.68 -12.09
C ASP A 312 -13.88 -1.31 -10.93
N LEU A 313 -13.11 -0.52 -10.18
CA LEU A 313 -12.35 -1.02 -9.04
C LEU A 313 -13.25 -1.68 -8.00
N LEU A 314 -14.40 -1.08 -7.65
CA LEU A 314 -15.34 -1.56 -6.65
C LEU A 314 -15.90 -2.97 -6.95
N GLY A 315 -15.92 -3.37 -8.21
CA GLY A 315 -16.33 -4.73 -8.61
C GLY A 315 -15.47 -5.85 -8.02
N TYR A 316 -14.28 -5.54 -7.46
CA TYR A 316 -13.44 -6.53 -6.75
C TYR A 316 -14.20 -7.24 -5.62
N ALA A 317 -15.16 -6.56 -4.98
CA ALA A 317 -15.88 -7.07 -3.83
C ALA A 317 -16.79 -8.27 -4.17
N ALA A 318 -17.13 -8.45 -5.45
CA ALA A 318 -17.90 -9.59 -5.94
C ALA A 318 -17.03 -10.81 -6.30
N LEU A 319 -15.70 -10.69 -6.22
CA LEU A 319 -14.78 -11.74 -6.64
C LEU A 319 -14.34 -12.61 -5.46
N GLU A 320 -14.50 -13.92 -5.63
CA GLU A 320 -13.87 -14.93 -4.80
C GLU A 320 -12.85 -15.69 -5.66
N LEU A 321 -11.57 -15.30 -5.57
CA LEU A 321 -10.51 -15.98 -6.32
C LEU A 321 -10.27 -17.38 -5.75
N THR A 322 -10.32 -18.37 -6.63
CA THR A 322 -10.00 -19.75 -6.28
C THR A 322 -8.49 -19.92 -6.08
N GLU A 323 -8.07 -21.06 -5.54
CA GLU A 323 -6.65 -21.41 -5.45
C GLU A 323 -5.99 -21.49 -6.83
N GLU A 324 -6.71 -22.01 -7.83
CA GLU A 324 -6.25 -22.08 -9.21
C GLU A 324 -6.02 -20.68 -9.80
N ASP A 325 -6.92 -19.73 -9.53
CA ASP A 325 -6.79 -18.35 -10.00
C ASP A 325 -5.54 -17.68 -9.41
N ARG A 326 -5.35 -17.81 -8.09
CA ARG A 326 -4.16 -17.30 -7.39
C ARG A 326 -2.89 -17.94 -7.94
N THR A 327 -2.88 -19.25 -8.13
CA THR A 327 -1.73 -20.00 -8.67
C THR A 327 -1.39 -19.55 -10.09
N THR A 328 -2.40 -19.30 -10.93
CA THR A 328 -2.22 -18.82 -12.32
C THR A 328 -1.46 -17.49 -12.35
N ILE A 329 -1.87 -16.54 -11.50
CA ILE A 329 -1.22 -15.22 -11.38
C ILE A 329 0.16 -15.36 -10.72
N ASP A 330 0.26 -16.19 -9.68
CA ASP A 330 1.47 -16.32 -8.90
C ASP A 330 2.62 -16.87 -9.74
N ARG A 331 2.37 -17.88 -10.58
CA ARG A 331 3.40 -18.52 -11.41
C ARG A 331 4.19 -17.55 -12.29
N VAL A 332 3.53 -16.54 -12.85
CA VAL A 332 4.17 -15.54 -13.73
C VAL A 332 4.65 -14.30 -12.98
N GLY A 333 4.05 -13.99 -11.83
CA GLY A 333 4.38 -12.82 -11.03
C GLY A 333 5.55 -13.00 -10.07
N ARG A 334 5.84 -14.24 -9.63
CA ARG A 334 6.86 -14.54 -8.63
C ARG A 334 8.24 -13.98 -9.04
N PRO A 335 8.99 -13.34 -8.11
CA PRO A 335 10.36 -12.91 -8.38
C PRO A 335 11.32 -14.12 -8.41
N GLU A 336 12.49 -13.95 -9.04
CA GLU A 336 13.56 -14.95 -9.00
C GLU A 336 14.14 -15.06 -7.59
N ILE A 337 14.19 -16.28 -7.03
CA ILE A 337 14.63 -16.52 -5.67
C ILE A 337 16.12 -16.17 -5.52
N MET A 338 16.41 -15.18 -4.68
CA MET A 338 17.77 -14.74 -4.38
C MET A 338 18.33 -15.40 -3.11
N TYR A 339 19.65 -15.37 -2.95
CA TYR A 339 20.26 -15.66 -1.65
C TYR A 339 19.82 -14.60 -0.62
N PRO A 340 19.52 -14.96 0.65
CA PRO A 340 19.63 -16.30 1.24
C PRO A 340 18.38 -17.18 1.11
N HIS A 341 17.31 -16.74 0.46
CA HIS A 341 16.01 -17.42 0.46
C HIS A 341 16.03 -18.81 -0.17
N TRP A 342 16.70 -19.02 -1.32
CA TRP A 342 16.82 -20.37 -1.90
C TRP A 342 17.58 -21.31 -0.98
N HIS A 343 18.64 -20.81 -0.32
CA HIS A 343 19.46 -21.62 0.58
C HIS A 343 18.68 -21.98 1.85
N GLN A 344 17.83 -21.08 2.35
CA GLN A 344 16.94 -21.34 3.48
C GLN A 344 15.83 -22.33 3.12
N ALA A 345 15.25 -22.20 1.92
CA ALA A 345 14.28 -23.17 1.41
C ALA A 345 14.90 -24.58 1.32
N ASP A 346 16.13 -24.69 0.79
CA ASP A 346 16.89 -25.94 0.69
C ASP A 346 17.27 -26.53 2.04
N MET A 347 17.82 -25.72 2.95
CA MET A 347 18.54 -26.21 4.13
C MET A 347 17.76 -26.06 5.43
N ALA A 348 16.67 -25.30 5.44
CA ALA A 348 15.92 -24.95 6.64
C ALA A 348 14.39 -24.99 6.48
N GLY A 349 13.87 -25.45 5.33
CA GLY A 349 12.43 -25.44 5.02
C GLY A 349 11.53 -26.02 6.12
N GLU A 350 11.93 -27.12 6.76
CA GLU A 350 11.18 -27.75 7.86
C GLU A 350 11.11 -26.90 9.14
N ARG A 351 12.03 -25.94 9.32
CA ARG A 351 12.16 -25.09 10.51
C ARG A 351 11.59 -23.69 10.34
N LEU A 352 11.13 -23.32 9.14
CA LEU A 352 10.55 -22.00 8.86
C LEU A 352 9.27 -21.78 9.69
N GLY A 353 9.13 -20.57 10.24
CA GLY A 353 7.95 -20.12 10.97
C GLY A 353 6.78 -19.77 10.05
N ALA A 354 5.67 -19.30 10.62
CA ALA A 354 4.49 -18.93 9.83
C ALA A 354 4.78 -17.75 8.90
N ALA A 355 5.44 -16.70 9.40
CA ALA A 355 5.83 -15.52 8.60
C ALA A 355 6.76 -15.89 7.44
N ASP A 356 7.63 -16.88 7.64
CA ASP A 356 8.54 -17.39 6.63
C ASP A 356 7.79 -18.23 5.57
N ARG A 357 6.88 -19.12 5.99
CA ARG A 357 6.16 -20.07 5.10
C ARG A 357 5.15 -19.42 4.18
N ASP A 358 4.48 -18.36 4.63
CA ASP A 358 3.47 -17.66 3.83
C ASP A 358 4.03 -17.06 2.52
N ILE A 359 5.35 -16.90 2.47
CA ILE A 359 6.06 -16.40 1.29
C ILE A 359 7.04 -17.45 0.75
N ILE A 360 7.76 -18.18 1.60
CA ILE A 360 8.72 -19.21 1.19
C ILE A 360 8.02 -20.51 0.74
N GLY A 361 6.75 -20.77 1.10
CA GLY A 361 5.99 -21.89 0.53
C GLY A 361 5.93 -21.83 -1.00
N THR A 362 5.79 -20.62 -1.52
CA THR A 362 5.90 -20.24 -2.94
C THR A 362 7.29 -20.53 -3.54
N ILE A 363 8.34 -20.45 -2.72
CA ILE A 363 9.76 -20.58 -3.06
C ILE A 363 10.18 -22.06 -3.07
N GLY A 364 9.66 -22.90 -2.17
CA GLY A 364 9.99 -24.33 -2.13
C GLY A 364 9.62 -25.08 -3.41
N GLU A 365 8.43 -24.78 -3.98
CA GLU A 365 8.01 -25.30 -5.29
C GLU A 365 8.95 -24.83 -6.41
N GLN A 366 9.34 -23.55 -6.40
CA GLN A 366 10.24 -22.97 -7.39
C GLN A 366 11.66 -23.51 -7.29
N VAL A 367 12.17 -23.75 -6.08
CA VAL A 367 13.48 -24.41 -5.90
C VAL A 367 13.42 -25.81 -6.49
N ALA A 368 12.34 -26.56 -6.26
CA ALA A 368 12.15 -27.87 -6.86
C ALA A 368 12.05 -27.82 -8.40
N GLU A 369 11.41 -26.79 -8.97
CA GLU A 369 11.34 -26.56 -10.42
C GLU A 369 12.67 -26.10 -11.04
N GLN A 370 13.40 -25.19 -10.38
CA GLN A 370 14.62 -24.55 -10.89
C GLN A 370 15.88 -25.39 -10.65
N PHE A 371 15.96 -26.10 -9.53
CA PHE A 371 17.15 -26.84 -9.09
C PHE A 371 16.90 -28.34 -8.89
N GLY A 372 15.66 -28.81 -9.05
CA GLY A 372 15.25 -30.19 -8.81
C GLY A 372 14.87 -30.46 -7.35
N ALA A 373 13.81 -31.22 -7.13
CA ALA A 373 13.43 -31.67 -5.79
C ALA A 373 14.55 -32.51 -5.17
N ARG A 374 15.07 -32.12 -4.00
CA ARG A 374 15.88 -33.02 -3.18
C ARG A 374 14.93 -33.86 -2.34
N GLY A 375 14.99 -35.18 -2.54
CA GLY A 375 14.10 -36.17 -1.92
C GLY A 375 14.28 -36.36 -0.42
#